data_AF-A0A5B7J271-F1
#
_entry.id   AF-A0A5B7J271-F1
#
_cell.length_a   1.000
_cell.length_b   1.000
_cell.length_c   1.000
_cell.angle_alpha   90.00
_cell.angle_beta   90.00
_cell.angle_gamma   90.00
#
_symmetry.space_group_name_H-M   'P 1'
#
loop_
_entity.id
_entity.type
_entity.pdbx_description
1 polymer ?
#
loop_
_entity_poly.entity_id
_entity_poly.type
_entity_poly.pdbx_seq_one_letter_code
_entity_poly.pdbx_strand_id
1 'polypeptide(L)'
;MINNTQRGLNVRMDAASTMSPIPAQPCDPNPCGINAECTAVGHQADCNCLPDYYGYPYDRCSPECTYDSDCSYHQACSKLKCINPCPGSCGVKANCKVVNHAAICSCDTGYTGDPYQECRIIQST
;
A
#
# COMPACT_ATOMS: atom_id res chain seq x y z
N MET A 1 11.03 -69.65 36.19
CA MET A 1 11.20 -68.44 37.04
C MET A 1 11.48 -67.27 36.12
N ILE A 2 10.55 -66.33 36.07
CA ILE A 2 10.51 -65.16 35.18
C ILE A 2 11.40 -64.08 35.78
N ASN A 3 12.16 -63.33 34.97
CA ASN A 3 12.35 -61.91 35.25
C ASN A 3 12.64 -61.11 33.98
N ASN A 4 11.60 -60.41 33.55
CA ASN A 4 11.59 -59.36 32.56
C ASN A 4 12.13 -58.07 33.21
N THR A 5 13.12 -57.43 32.60
CA THR A 5 13.28 -55.98 32.74
C THR A 5 13.90 -55.44 31.46
N GLN A 6 13.04 -55.08 30.50
CA GLN A 6 13.39 -54.18 29.42
C GLN A 6 13.81 -52.82 30.01
N ARG A 7 15.09 -52.46 29.87
CA ARG A 7 15.55 -51.07 30.04
C ARG A 7 16.00 -50.51 28.71
N GLY A 8 15.22 -49.54 28.24
CA GLY A 8 15.74 -48.28 27.72
C GLY A 8 16.35 -48.31 26.32
N LEU A 9 15.59 -47.80 25.35
CA LEU A 9 16.12 -47.19 24.14
C LEU A 9 17.21 -46.17 24.49
N ASN A 10 18.46 -46.44 24.11
CA ASN A 10 19.50 -45.42 24.01
C ASN A 10 19.36 -44.71 22.66
N VAL A 11 18.41 -43.77 22.56
CA VAL A 11 18.46 -42.76 21.51
C VAL A 11 19.35 -41.65 22.03
N ARG A 12 20.56 -41.55 21.48
CA ARG A 12 21.42 -40.39 21.65
C ARG A 12 20.67 -39.17 21.09
N MET A 13 20.24 -38.27 21.98
CA MET A 13 19.78 -36.94 21.61
C MET A 13 21.01 -36.10 21.26
N ASP A 14 21.56 -36.30 20.07
CA ASP A 14 22.52 -35.36 19.48
C ASP A 14 21.74 -34.25 18.75
N ALA A 15 21.23 -33.28 19.52
CA ALA A 15 20.66 -32.05 18.98
C ALA A 15 20.79 -30.91 19.99
N ALA A 16 22.03 -30.55 20.36
CA ALA A 16 22.32 -29.20 20.80
C ALA A 16 22.28 -28.29 19.57
N SER A 17 21.07 -28.03 19.09
CA SER A 17 20.77 -26.94 18.18
C SER A 17 21.24 -25.66 18.88
N THR A 18 22.27 -25.02 18.32
CA THR A 18 22.86 -23.80 18.85
C THR A 18 21.76 -22.76 19.06
N MET A 19 21.47 -22.42 20.32
CA MET A 19 20.66 -21.25 20.63
C MET A 19 21.40 -20.04 20.06
N SER A 20 20.96 -19.58 18.89
CA SER A 20 21.45 -18.33 18.32
C SER A 20 21.20 -17.23 19.36
N PRO A 21 22.19 -16.38 19.67
CA PRO A 21 22.01 -15.33 20.67
C PRO A 21 20.78 -14.49 20.27
N ILE A 22 19.86 -14.30 21.22
CA ILE A 22 18.73 -13.38 21.04
C ILE A 22 19.34 -12.05 20.58
N PRO A 23 19.01 -11.54 19.37
CA PRO A 23 19.58 -10.30 18.90
C PRO A 23 19.28 -9.22 19.94
N ALA A 24 20.34 -8.59 20.45
CA ALA A 24 20.22 -7.57 21.49
C ALA A 24 19.31 -6.42 21.05
N GLN A 25 19.12 -6.24 19.74
CA GLN A 25 18.20 -5.32 19.09
C GLN A 25 17.57 -6.00 17.85
N PRO A 26 16.27 -6.34 17.83
CA PRO A 26 15.65 -7.04 16.71
C PRO A 26 15.64 -6.25 15.39
N CYS A 27 15.67 -4.93 15.45
CA CYS A 27 15.67 -4.03 14.28
C CYS A 27 17.07 -3.54 13.86
N ASP A 28 18.15 -4.11 14.41
CA ASP A 28 19.52 -3.74 14.05
C ASP A 28 20.43 -4.98 13.82
N PRO A 29 20.85 -5.25 12.56
CA PRO A 29 20.50 -4.51 11.36
C PRO A 29 19.00 -4.66 11.02
N ASN A 30 18.41 -3.67 10.32
CA ASN A 30 16.98 -3.69 9.99
C ASN A 30 16.65 -4.91 9.10
N PRO A 31 15.82 -5.86 9.57
CA PRO A 31 15.47 -7.06 8.80
C PRO A 31 14.29 -6.84 7.83
N CYS A 32 13.67 -5.65 7.83
CA CYS A 32 12.50 -5.35 7.02
C CYS A 32 12.87 -4.95 5.58
N GLY A 33 11.92 -5.15 4.69
CA GLY A 33 12.02 -4.81 3.28
C GLY A 33 11.97 -3.31 2.99
N ILE A 34 12.14 -2.96 1.72
CA ILE A 34 12.08 -1.57 1.26
C ILE A 34 10.68 -0.98 1.53
N ASN A 35 10.62 0.26 2.03
CA ASN A 35 9.40 0.98 2.43
C ASN A 35 8.60 0.30 3.55
N ALA A 36 9.28 -0.44 4.43
CA ALA A 36 8.71 -0.98 5.65
C ALA A 36 9.37 -0.37 6.89
N GLU A 37 8.58 -0.19 7.94
CA GLU A 37 9.03 0.21 9.27
C GLU A 37 9.23 -1.04 10.15
N CYS A 38 10.35 -1.07 10.87
CA CYS A 38 10.64 -2.10 11.87
C CYS A 38 10.24 -1.61 13.26
N THR A 39 9.42 -2.38 13.94
CA THR A 39 9.14 -2.19 15.38
C THR A 39 9.56 -3.43 16.15
N ALA A 40 10.19 -3.24 17.31
CA ALA A 40 10.60 -4.37 18.16
C ALA A 40 9.44 -4.79 19.06
N VAL A 41 8.97 -6.02 18.91
CA VAL A 41 7.94 -6.63 19.75
C VAL A 41 8.59 -7.73 20.59
N GLY A 42 9.02 -7.37 21.79
CA GLY A 42 9.83 -8.25 22.64
C GLY A 42 11.21 -8.51 22.02
N HIS A 43 11.46 -9.76 21.62
CA HIS A 43 12.73 -10.19 21.01
C HIS A 43 12.63 -10.42 19.50
N GLN A 44 11.53 -9.99 18.88
CA GLN A 44 11.27 -10.18 17.46
C GLN A 44 11.09 -8.83 16.76
N ALA A 45 11.57 -8.76 15.53
CA ALA A 45 11.25 -7.65 14.63
C ALA A 45 9.86 -7.87 14.03
N ASP A 46 9.01 -6.87 14.13
CA ASP A 46 7.75 -6.79 13.43
C ASP A 46 7.83 -5.73 12.33
N CYS A 47 7.64 -6.17 11.09
CA CYS A 47 7.75 -5.33 9.90
C CYS A 47 6.37 -4.96 9.40
N ASN A 48 6.11 -3.67 9.22
CA ASN A 48 4.87 -3.15 8.66
C ASN A 48 5.17 -2.20 7.50
N CYS A 49 4.37 -2.22 6.44
CA CYS A 49 4.55 -1.24 5.35
C CYS A 49 4.32 0.18 5.88
N LEU A 50 5.12 1.13 5.40
CA LEU A 50 4.87 2.55 5.64
C LEU A 50 3.47 2.96 5.11
N PRO A 51 2.89 4.07 5.59
CA PRO A 51 1.62 4.55 5.09
C PRO A 51 1.62 4.67 3.56
N ASP A 52 0.54 4.18 2.94
CA ASP A 52 0.31 4.21 1.49
C ASP A 52 1.21 3.26 0.66
N TYR A 53 1.97 2.40 1.34
CA TYR A 53 2.66 1.27 0.72
C TYR A 53 1.99 -0.05 1.09
N TYR A 54 2.04 -0.99 0.16
CA TYR A 54 1.38 -2.29 0.24
C TYR A 54 2.33 -3.40 -0.25
N GLY A 55 2.13 -4.62 0.21
CA GLY A 55 2.95 -5.77 -0.18
C GLY A 55 3.38 -6.60 1.02
N TYR A 56 4.56 -7.22 0.92
CA TYR A 56 5.10 -8.05 1.99
C TYR A 56 6.20 -7.29 2.74
N PRO A 57 5.98 -6.89 4.01
CA PRO A 57 6.90 -6.00 4.74
C PRO A 57 8.31 -6.53 4.97
N TYR A 58 8.52 -7.85 4.90
CA TYR A 58 9.84 -8.47 5.08
C TYR A 58 10.64 -8.55 3.77
N ASP A 59 10.04 -8.22 2.62
CA ASP A 59 10.71 -8.24 1.30
C ASP A 59 10.62 -6.86 0.64
N ARG A 60 9.40 -6.41 0.32
CA ARG A 60 9.16 -5.11 -0.31
C ARG A 60 7.72 -4.64 -0.14
N CYS A 61 7.59 -3.38 0.24
CA CYS A 61 6.36 -2.62 0.08
C CYS A 61 6.46 -1.65 -1.10
N SER A 62 5.39 -1.55 -1.86
CA SER A 62 5.28 -0.73 -3.08
C SER A 62 4.08 0.21 -2.95
N PRO A 63 4.13 1.41 -3.54
CA PRO A 63 2.96 2.28 -3.59
C PRO A 63 1.86 1.65 -4.46
N GLU A 64 0.65 2.20 -4.39
CA GLU A 64 -0.44 1.82 -5.30
C GLU A 64 -0.09 2.16 -6.76
N CYS A 65 0.51 3.33 -7.00
CA CYS A 65 0.95 3.76 -8.33
C CYS A 65 2.23 4.59 -8.28
N THR A 66 2.91 4.64 -9.42
CA THR A 66 4.01 5.57 -9.71
C THR A 66 3.74 6.41 -10.95
N TYR A 67 2.91 5.90 -11.86
CA TYR A 67 2.48 6.55 -13.08
C TYR A 67 0.96 6.42 -13.25
N ASP A 68 0.35 7.31 -14.03
CA ASP A 68 -1.07 7.26 -14.36
C ASP A 68 -1.48 5.91 -14.99
N SER A 69 -0.58 5.31 -15.79
CA SER A 69 -0.78 4.01 -16.42
C SER A 69 -0.89 2.83 -15.45
N ASP A 70 -0.48 3.01 -14.19
CA ASP A 70 -0.64 2.01 -13.14
C ASP A 70 -2.08 1.99 -12.61
N CYS A 71 -2.83 3.08 -12.84
CA CYS A 71 -4.20 3.25 -12.39
C CYS A 71 -5.22 2.79 -13.43
N SER A 72 -6.44 2.53 -12.98
CA SER A 72 -7.56 2.32 -13.90
C SER A 72 -7.80 3.57 -14.77
N TYR A 73 -8.38 3.41 -15.95
CA TYR A 73 -8.58 4.48 -16.94
C TYR A 73 -9.34 5.72 -16.41
N HIS A 74 -10.14 5.58 -15.36
CA HIS A 74 -10.90 6.68 -14.73
C HIS A 74 -10.20 7.31 -13.51
N GLN A 75 -8.94 6.96 -13.24
CA GLN A 75 -8.16 7.46 -12.12
C GLN A 75 -6.87 8.12 -12.61
N ALA A 76 -6.18 8.83 -11.74
CA ALA A 76 -4.87 9.42 -11.98
C ALA A 76 -3.95 9.10 -10.81
N CYS A 77 -2.65 8.95 -11.07
CA CYS A 77 -1.68 8.77 -10.01
C CYS A 77 -1.35 10.13 -9.38
N SER A 78 -1.74 10.30 -8.12
CA SER A 78 -1.42 11.49 -7.34
C SER A 78 -0.96 11.09 -5.96
N LYS A 79 0.23 11.56 -5.57
CA LYS A 79 0.87 11.23 -4.28
C LYS A 79 0.87 9.72 -4.02
N LEU A 80 1.30 8.95 -5.02
CA LEU A 80 1.43 7.48 -4.94
C LEU A 80 0.10 6.71 -4.80
N LYS A 81 -1.03 7.37 -5.07
CA LYS A 81 -2.38 6.78 -5.02
C LYS A 81 -3.16 7.02 -6.30
N CYS A 82 -4.01 6.05 -6.65
CA CYS A 82 -4.95 6.19 -7.75
C CYS A 82 -6.20 6.92 -7.29
N ILE A 83 -6.32 8.19 -7.65
CA ILE A 83 -7.44 9.06 -7.28
C ILE A 83 -8.36 9.33 -8.47
N ASN A 84 -9.61 9.66 -8.22
CA ASN A 84 -10.44 10.30 -9.24
C ASN A 84 -9.97 11.76 -9.38
N PRO A 85 -9.56 12.24 -10.57
CA PRO A 85 -9.09 13.61 -10.75
C PRO A 85 -10.23 14.65 -10.78
N CYS A 86 -11.50 14.25 -10.85
CA CYS A 86 -12.62 15.20 -10.98
C CYS A 86 -12.94 16.07 -9.76
N PRO A 87 -12.98 15.55 -8.51
CA PRO A 87 -13.33 16.33 -7.34
C PRO A 87 -12.43 17.57 -7.19
N GLY A 88 -13.04 18.76 -7.24
CA GLY A 88 -12.35 20.04 -7.08
C GLY A 88 -11.65 20.58 -8.33
N SER A 89 -11.67 19.87 -9.46
CA SER A 89 -10.98 20.29 -10.69
C SER A 89 -11.80 21.20 -11.60
N CYS A 90 -13.13 21.08 -11.57
CA CYS A 90 -14.03 21.84 -12.44
C CYS A 90 -14.76 22.96 -11.71
N GLY A 91 -15.12 23.99 -12.46
CA GLY A 91 -15.84 25.16 -11.99
C GLY A 91 -17.30 24.88 -11.62
N VAL A 92 -17.96 25.90 -11.09
CA VAL A 92 -19.36 25.79 -10.65
C VAL A 92 -20.26 25.46 -11.84
N LYS A 93 -21.15 24.46 -11.67
CA LYS A 93 -22.08 23.96 -12.70
C LYS A 93 -21.39 23.39 -13.96
N ALA A 94 -20.11 23.07 -13.91
CA ALA A 94 -19.43 22.35 -14.99
C ALA A 94 -19.56 20.83 -14.80
N ASN A 95 -19.64 20.11 -15.92
CA ASN A 95 -19.52 18.67 -15.97
C ASN A 95 -18.05 18.26 -15.96
N CYS A 96 -17.71 17.22 -15.21
CA CYS A 96 -16.36 16.65 -15.22
C CYS A 96 -16.37 15.24 -15.82
N LYS A 97 -15.43 14.98 -16.72
CA LYS A 97 -15.12 13.64 -17.23
C LYS A 97 -13.63 13.36 -17.10
N VAL A 98 -13.28 12.12 -16.82
CA VAL A 98 -11.89 11.66 -16.83
C VAL A 98 -11.54 11.18 -18.23
N VAL A 99 -10.53 11.80 -18.85
CA VAL A 99 -10.01 11.43 -20.17
C VAL A 99 -8.49 11.34 -20.06
N ASN A 100 -7.91 10.19 -20.41
CA ASN A 100 -6.48 9.92 -20.30
C ASN A 100 -5.92 10.32 -18.92
N HIS A 101 -6.56 9.85 -17.85
CA HIS A 101 -6.17 10.13 -16.46
C HIS A 101 -6.24 11.61 -16.04
N ALA A 102 -6.83 12.49 -16.86
CA ALA A 102 -6.99 13.92 -16.54
C ALA A 102 -8.47 14.30 -16.41
N ALA A 103 -8.77 15.25 -15.52
CA ALA A 103 -10.08 15.87 -15.44
C ALA A 103 -10.28 16.86 -16.58
N ILE A 104 -11.31 16.61 -17.39
CA ILE A 104 -11.76 17.49 -18.47
C ILE A 104 -13.10 18.07 -18.09
N CYS A 105 -13.16 19.41 -18.10
CA CYS A 105 -14.33 20.16 -17.68
C CYS A 105 -15.07 20.70 -18.91
N SER A 106 -16.40 20.64 -18.89
CA SER A 106 -17.24 21.19 -19.96
C SER A 106 -18.54 21.77 -19.41
N CYS A 107 -19.08 22.80 -20.06
CA CYS A 107 -20.44 23.25 -19.78
C CYS A 107 -21.45 22.34 -20.47
N ASP A 108 -22.52 21.96 -19.75
CA ASP A 108 -23.61 21.17 -20.31
C ASP A 108 -24.39 21.96 -21.37
N THR A 109 -25.20 21.25 -22.16
CA THR A 109 -26.05 21.88 -23.18
C THR A 109 -26.99 22.89 -22.54
N GLY A 110 -27.05 24.11 -23.10
CA GLY A 110 -27.80 25.23 -22.52
C GLY A 110 -26.99 26.11 -21.56
N TYR A 111 -25.71 25.80 -21.32
CA TYR A 111 -24.78 26.60 -20.54
C TYR A 111 -23.59 27.09 -21.38
N THR A 112 -22.96 28.18 -20.94
CA THR A 112 -21.76 28.79 -21.53
C THR A 112 -20.88 29.39 -20.44
N GLY A 113 -19.63 29.73 -20.75
CA GLY A 113 -18.67 30.26 -19.78
C GLY A 113 -17.35 29.49 -19.82
N ASP A 114 -16.55 29.67 -18.77
CA ASP A 114 -15.31 28.92 -18.55
C ASP A 114 -15.62 27.72 -17.64
N PRO A 115 -15.54 26.47 -18.13
CA PRO A 115 -15.87 25.29 -17.34
C PRO A 115 -14.91 25.03 -16.17
N TYR A 116 -13.76 25.71 -16.10
CA TYR A 116 -12.85 25.66 -14.95
C TYR A 116 -13.19 26.71 -13.88
N GLN A 117 -14.07 27.67 -14.18
CA GLN A 117 -14.50 28.71 -13.24
C GLN A 117 -16.00 28.62 -12.95
N GLU A 118 -16.83 28.84 -13.97
CA GLU A 118 -18.29 28.79 -13.87
C GLU A 118 -18.96 28.64 -15.25
N CYS A 119 -19.94 27.74 -15.31
CA CYS A 119 -20.91 27.65 -16.39
C CYS A 119 -22.21 28.36 -16.01
N ARG A 120 -22.69 29.25 -16.89
CA ARG A 120 -23.95 30.01 -16.74
C ARG A 120 -24.94 29.70 -17.86
N ILE A 121 -26.23 29.82 -17.58
CA ILE A 121 -27.30 29.56 -18.56
C ILE A 121 -27.14 30.51 -19.75
N ILE A 122 -27.25 29.98 -20.97
CA ILE A 122 -27.34 30.77 -22.19
C ILE A 122 -28.66 31.54 -22.14
N GLN A 123 -28.61 32.86 -22.00
CA GLN A 123 -29.80 33.68 -22.10
C GLN A 123 -30.19 33.80 -23.57
N SER A 124 -31.32 33.19 -23.93
CA SER A 124 -31.99 33.45 -25.21
C SER A 124 -32.74 34.78 -25.10
N THR A 125 -32.17 35.82 -25.72
CA THR A 125 -32.78 37.14 -25.87
C THR A 125 -33.95 37.10 -26.85
#